data_AF-A0AAE0UKC9-F1
#
_entry.id   AF-A0AAE0UKC9-F1
#
_cell.length_a   1.000
_cell.length_b   1.000
_cell.length_c   1.000
_cell.angle_alpha   90.00
_cell.angle_beta   90.00
_cell.angle_gamma   90.00
#
_symmetry.space_group_name_H-M   'P 1'
#
loop_
_entity.id
_entity.type
_entity.pdbx_description
1 polymer ?
#
loop_
_entity_poly.entity_id
_entity_poly.type
_entity_poly.pdbx_seq_one_letter_code
_entity_poly.pdbx_strand_id
1 'polypeptide(L)'
;MFKHKGSHQYTWYQDTLGRRSMINLVVMSSDLWPHVLDTRVKRGVELSTDHHLVVSWIHLRRRMPDRLGRPKRIVRVCWERLADPSVRGVFNSHLWESFNQILREVGDIESEWTMFSSSIVDAAIQSCGRKVSGAGHGGNPRTQWWALKVRDAVKLKKESYQAWLAQGTPEAAEVYRQAKRAAARVVLEAKTRVWEEFGEAMEKDYRTASGKFWQTVWHLRRGKQLSTNTVYGGDGELLASTGGLYLILPDGGRNTSRISSIPLTRLP
;
A
#
# COMPACT_ATOMS: atom_id res chain seq x y z
N MET A 1 -20.68 29.67 -0.90
CA MET A 1 -19.22 29.45 -1.05
C MET A 1 -18.51 30.07 0.14
N PHE A 2 -17.58 29.36 0.78
CA PHE A 2 -16.84 29.88 1.94
C PHE A 2 -15.92 31.02 1.53
N LYS A 3 -15.88 32.09 2.33
CA LYS A 3 -15.01 33.25 2.08
C LYS A 3 -13.59 32.93 2.54
N HIS A 4 -12.66 32.88 1.60
CA HIS A 4 -11.24 32.62 1.84
C HIS A 4 -10.38 33.61 1.07
N LYS A 5 -9.13 33.80 1.50
CA LYS A 5 -8.13 34.51 0.69
C LYS A 5 -7.96 33.80 -0.65
N GLY A 6 -7.71 34.53 -1.74
CA GLY A 6 -7.57 33.94 -3.08
C GLY A 6 -6.54 32.81 -3.15
N SER A 7 -5.50 32.85 -2.31
CA SER A 7 -4.51 31.77 -2.18
C SER A 7 -5.12 30.41 -1.81
N HIS A 8 -6.26 30.41 -1.11
CA HIS A 8 -6.98 29.21 -0.67
C HIS A 8 -8.21 28.88 -1.52
N GLN A 9 -8.39 29.55 -2.66
CA GLN A 9 -9.51 29.32 -3.57
C GLN A 9 -9.10 28.60 -4.85
N TYR A 10 -8.02 29.02 -5.51
CA TYR A 10 -7.63 28.40 -6.78
C TYR A 10 -6.83 27.12 -6.58
N THR A 11 -7.11 26.14 -7.42
CA THR A 11 -6.56 24.79 -7.33
C THR A 11 -5.43 24.57 -8.31
N TRP A 12 -5.31 25.41 -9.34
CA TRP A 12 -4.28 25.32 -10.37
C TRP A 12 -3.66 26.70 -10.63
N TYR A 13 -2.35 26.72 -10.85
CA TYR A 13 -1.57 27.94 -11.12
C TYR A 13 -0.58 27.69 -12.26
N GLN A 14 -0.44 28.69 -13.12
CA GLN A 14 0.62 28.79 -14.10
C GLN A 14 1.35 30.10 -13.88
N ASP A 15 2.45 30.02 -13.14
CA ASP A 15 3.21 31.19 -12.67
C ASP A 15 3.80 32.00 -13.83
N THR A 16 4.19 31.35 -14.93
CA THR A 16 4.79 32.00 -16.10
C THR A 16 3.85 32.96 -16.84
N LEU A 17 2.54 32.71 -16.78
CA LEU A 17 1.52 33.53 -17.45
C LEU A 17 0.56 34.22 -16.46
N GLY A 18 0.82 34.10 -15.15
CA GLY A 18 -0.06 34.63 -14.10
C GLY A 18 -1.48 34.05 -14.09
N ARG A 19 -1.69 32.88 -14.72
CA ARG A 19 -3.03 32.26 -14.84
C ARG A 19 -3.34 31.39 -13.63
N ARG A 20 -4.60 31.40 -13.21
CA ARG A 20 -5.10 30.60 -12.09
C ARG A 20 -6.54 30.15 -12.34
N SER A 21 -6.85 28.91 -11.99
CA SER A 21 -8.16 28.32 -12.22
C SER A 21 -8.64 27.51 -11.02
N MET A 22 -9.95 27.52 -10.80
CA MET A 22 -10.64 26.64 -9.86
C MET A 22 -11.23 25.48 -10.65
N ILE A 23 -10.57 24.32 -10.58
CA ILE A 23 -10.92 23.14 -11.39
C ILE A 23 -11.35 21.99 -10.47
N ASN A 24 -10.77 21.89 -9.28
CA ASN A 24 -11.16 20.87 -8.31
C ASN A 24 -12.29 21.42 -7.42
N LEU A 25 -13.46 20.78 -7.51
CA LEU A 25 -14.66 21.14 -6.76
C LEU A 25 -15.09 19.97 -5.87
N VAL A 26 -15.68 20.29 -4.72
CA VAL A 26 -16.37 19.31 -3.88
C VAL A 26 -17.86 19.51 -4.08
N VAL A 27 -18.47 18.59 -4.84
CA VAL A 27 -19.90 18.61 -5.12
C VAL A 27 -20.60 17.74 -4.08
N MET A 28 -21.63 18.29 -3.46
CA MET A 28 -22.40 17.61 -2.41
C MET A 28 -23.88 17.81 -2.66
N SER A 29 -24.66 16.82 -2.24
CA SER A 29 -26.12 16.91 -2.24
C SER A 29 -26.59 17.99 -1.24
N SER A 30 -27.73 18.61 -1.53
CA SER A 30 -28.27 19.76 -0.79
C SER A 30 -28.59 19.43 0.67
N ASP A 31 -28.98 18.19 0.97
CA ASP A 31 -29.21 17.66 2.32
C ASP A 31 -27.93 17.59 3.18
N LEU A 32 -26.77 17.41 2.56
CA LEU A 32 -25.48 17.38 3.24
C LEU A 32 -24.87 18.77 3.41
N TRP A 33 -25.34 19.78 2.67
CA TRP A 33 -24.81 21.14 2.72
C TRP A 33 -24.76 21.75 4.12
N PRO A 34 -25.81 21.63 4.98
CA PRO A 34 -25.79 22.17 6.35
C PRO A 34 -24.70 21.55 7.24
N HIS A 35 -24.15 20.40 6.85
CA HIS A 35 -23.13 19.69 7.59
C HIS A 35 -21.71 20.10 7.19
N VAL A 36 -21.54 20.88 6.11
CA VAL A 36 -20.22 21.34 5.66
C VAL A 36 -19.80 22.53 6.50
N LEU A 37 -18.69 22.39 7.21
CA LEU A 37 -18.13 23.43 8.07
C LEU A 37 -17.25 24.40 7.29
N ASP A 38 -16.41 23.87 6.39
CA ASP A 38 -15.49 24.66 5.58
C ASP A 38 -14.98 23.85 4.39
N THR A 39 -14.63 24.52 3.28
CA THR A 39 -13.92 23.94 2.13
C THR A 39 -12.85 24.93 1.68
N ARG A 40 -11.59 24.49 1.63
CA ARG A 40 -10.47 25.34 1.19
C ARG A 40 -9.35 24.58 0.50
N VAL A 41 -8.56 25.30 -0.29
CA VAL A 41 -7.34 24.79 -0.88
C VAL A 41 -6.19 24.80 0.12
N LYS A 42 -5.51 23.66 0.24
CA LYS A 42 -4.30 23.46 1.04
C LYS A 42 -3.05 23.53 0.16
N ARG A 43 -2.45 24.72 0.11
CA ARG A 43 -1.22 24.96 -0.67
C ARG A 43 0.03 24.27 -0.13
N GLY A 44 0.20 24.21 1.19
CA GLY A 44 1.39 23.61 1.81
C GLY A 44 1.52 22.09 1.65
N VAL A 45 0.63 21.43 0.92
CA VAL A 45 0.69 19.98 0.70
C VAL A 45 1.30 19.72 -0.67
N GLU A 46 2.53 19.20 -0.68
CA GLU A 46 3.20 18.81 -1.90
C GLU A 46 2.65 17.47 -2.43
N LEU A 47 1.88 17.50 -3.51
CA LEU A 47 1.33 16.31 -4.17
C LEU A 47 2.09 15.88 -5.43
N SER A 48 3.16 16.61 -5.79
CA SER A 48 3.88 16.46 -7.06
C SER A 48 3.00 16.59 -8.32
N THR A 49 1.78 17.10 -8.18
CA THR A 49 0.85 17.52 -9.24
C THR A 49 0.92 19.04 -9.45
N ASP A 50 0.42 19.51 -10.58
CA ASP A 50 0.15 20.92 -10.87
C ASP A 50 -1.14 21.44 -10.18
N HIS A 51 -1.93 20.52 -9.63
CA HIS A 51 -3.09 20.82 -8.79
C HIS A 51 -2.77 20.84 -7.29
N HIS A 52 -3.41 21.74 -6.55
CA HIS A 52 -3.40 21.81 -5.10
C HIS A 52 -4.56 21.00 -4.50
N LEU A 53 -4.34 20.49 -3.29
CA LEU A 53 -5.33 19.72 -2.55
C LEU A 53 -6.50 20.59 -2.10
N VAL A 54 -7.74 20.16 -2.38
CA VAL A 54 -8.96 20.74 -1.78
C VAL A 54 -9.35 19.90 -0.57
N VAL A 55 -9.62 20.55 0.56
CA VAL A 55 -10.04 19.89 1.80
C VAL A 55 -11.36 20.48 2.26
N SER A 56 -12.32 19.61 2.56
CA SER A 56 -13.62 19.97 3.16
C SER A 56 -13.76 19.34 4.55
N TRP A 57 -14.17 20.13 5.52
CA TRP A 57 -14.56 19.67 6.85
C TRP A 57 -16.07 19.47 6.86
N ILE A 58 -16.51 18.26 7.20
CA ILE A 58 -17.92 17.89 7.21
C ILE A 58 -18.25 17.30 8.59
N HIS A 59 -19.25 17.87 9.25
CA HIS A 59 -19.77 17.37 10.51
C HIS A 59 -20.83 16.30 10.26
N LEU A 60 -20.40 15.04 10.18
CA LEU A 60 -21.33 13.93 9.97
C LEU A 60 -21.80 13.33 11.30
N ARG A 61 -23.10 13.39 11.60
CA ARG A 61 -23.72 12.75 12.78
C ARG A 61 -23.99 11.25 12.61
N ARG A 62 -23.56 10.64 11.51
CA ARG A 62 -23.76 9.21 11.26
C ARG A 62 -22.89 8.43 12.25
N ARG A 63 -23.48 7.52 13.02
CA ARG A 63 -22.75 6.45 13.73
C ARG A 63 -21.84 5.82 12.67
N MET A 64 -20.53 6.03 12.79
CA MET A 64 -19.59 5.28 11.96
C MET A 64 -19.93 3.80 12.19
N PRO A 65 -20.08 2.98 11.13
CA PRO A 65 -20.09 1.55 11.34
C PRO A 65 -18.87 1.24 12.18
N ASP A 66 -19.07 0.50 13.27
CA ASP A 66 -18.01 0.16 14.21
C ASP A 66 -16.80 -0.22 13.38
N ARG A 67 -15.68 0.52 13.53
CA ARG A 67 -14.49 0.27 12.73
C ARG A 67 -14.26 -1.22 12.84
N LEU A 68 -14.34 -1.95 11.71
CA LEU A 68 -14.06 -3.39 11.66
C LEU A 68 -12.88 -3.62 12.59
N GLY A 69 -13.13 -4.32 13.70
CA GLY A 69 -12.30 -4.26 14.90
C GLY A 69 -10.83 -4.33 14.56
N ARG A 70 -9.97 -3.67 15.36
CA ARG A 70 -8.52 -3.58 15.12
C ARG A 70 -8.03 -4.88 14.47
N PRO A 71 -7.39 -4.81 13.29
CA PRO A 71 -7.04 -6.01 12.54
C PRO A 71 -6.32 -6.98 13.47
N LYS A 72 -6.88 -8.19 13.62
CA LYS A 72 -6.40 -9.19 14.58
C LYS A 72 -4.89 -9.34 14.39
N ARG A 73 -4.11 -8.95 15.41
CA ARG A 73 -2.68 -9.23 15.48
C ARG A 73 -2.52 -10.68 15.90
N ILE A 74 -2.21 -11.54 14.94
CA ILE A 74 -1.96 -12.96 15.17
C ILE A 74 -0.46 -13.12 15.34
N VAL A 75 0.00 -13.48 16.54
CA VAL A 75 1.39 -13.87 16.76
C VAL A 75 1.57 -15.30 16.24
N ARG A 76 2.56 -15.52 15.37
CA ARG A 76 2.88 -16.84 14.80
C ARG A 76 4.38 -17.10 14.94
N VAL A 77 4.75 -18.37 15.01
CA VAL A 77 6.15 -18.78 14.95
C VAL A 77 6.70 -18.52 13.54
N CYS A 78 7.93 -18.01 13.44
CA CYS A 78 8.62 -17.79 12.17
C CYS A 78 9.19 -19.09 11.58
N TRP A 79 8.35 -20.11 11.37
CA TRP A 79 8.78 -21.44 10.95
C TRP A 79 9.59 -21.44 9.64
N GLU A 80 9.45 -20.40 8.79
CA GLU A 80 10.23 -20.25 7.56
C GLU A 80 11.74 -20.13 7.82
N ARG A 81 12.15 -19.70 9.03
CA ARG A 81 13.57 -19.65 9.42
C ARG A 81 14.22 -21.03 9.55
N LEU A 82 13.43 -22.11 9.67
CA LEU A 82 13.96 -23.48 9.64
C LEU A 82 14.56 -23.85 8.26
N ALA A 83 14.31 -23.06 7.22
CA ALA A 83 15.01 -23.20 5.95
C ALA A 83 16.52 -22.96 6.10
N ASP A 84 16.93 -22.11 7.04
CA ASP A 84 18.33 -21.86 7.38
C ASP A 84 18.91 -23.06 8.18
N PRO A 85 19.97 -23.72 7.68
CA PRO A 85 20.59 -24.85 8.38
C PRO A 85 21.06 -24.53 9.80
N SER A 86 21.50 -23.30 10.07
CA SER A 86 21.99 -22.89 11.40
C SER A 86 20.85 -22.83 12.42
N VAL A 87 19.73 -22.22 12.04
CA VAL A 87 18.51 -22.14 12.87
C VAL A 87 17.93 -23.52 13.10
N ARG A 88 17.99 -24.39 12.08
CA ARG A 88 17.55 -25.78 12.18
C ARG A 88 18.40 -26.58 13.17
N GLY A 89 19.71 -26.37 13.18
CA GLY A 89 20.61 -26.99 14.16
C GLY A 89 20.23 -26.61 15.59
N VAL A 90 20.06 -25.32 15.85
CA VAL A 90 19.63 -24.80 17.18
C VAL A 90 18.27 -25.36 17.59
N PHE A 91 17.31 -25.40 16.65
CA PHE A 91 15.99 -25.99 16.90
C PHE A 91 16.06 -27.45 17.29
N ASN A 92 16.86 -28.25 16.58
CA ASN A 92 17.06 -29.66 16.90
C ASN A 92 17.73 -29.85 18.26
N SER A 93 18.70 -29.01 18.64
CA SER A 93 19.32 -29.06 19.96
C SER A 93 18.30 -28.76 21.06
N HIS A 94 17.50 -27.70 20.92
CA HIS A 94 16.45 -27.37 21.91
C HIS A 94 15.37 -28.46 22.01
N LEU A 95 14.99 -29.08 20.89
CA LEU A 95 14.08 -30.23 20.90
C LEU A 95 14.68 -31.41 21.66
N TRP A 96 15.94 -31.75 21.39
CA TRP A 96 16.63 -32.84 22.06
C TRP A 96 16.79 -32.59 23.55
N GLU A 97 17.21 -31.38 23.96
CA GLU A 97 17.30 -31.00 25.37
C GLU A 97 15.94 -31.06 26.06
N SER A 98 14.88 -30.56 25.41
CA SER A 98 13.52 -30.60 25.95
C SER A 98 13.02 -32.04 26.13
N PHE A 99 13.20 -32.91 25.12
CA PHE A 99 12.75 -34.30 25.18
C PHE A 99 13.55 -35.14 26.17
N ASN A 100 14.85 -34.86 26.35
CA ASN A 100 15.66 -35.52 27.37
C ASN A 100 15.25 -35.14 28.81
N GLN A 101 14.61 -33.98 28.99
CA GLN A 101 14.07 -33.52 30.28
C GLN A 101 12.67 -34.07 30.58
N ILE A 102 11.95 -34.60 29.59
CA ILE A 102 10.65 -35.26 29.80
C ILE A 102 10.94 -36.62 30.44
N LEU A 103 10.97 -36.63 31.77
CA LEU A 103 11.04 -37.84 32.59
C LEU A 103 9.92 -38.82 32.21
N ARG A 104 10.28 -40.10 32.21
CA ARG A 104 9.48 -41.33 31.97
C ARG A 104 8.33 -41.55 32.97
N GLU A 105 7.67 -40.50 33.45
CA GLU A 105 6.45 -40.66 34.23
C GLU A 105 5.30 -40.90 33.27
N VAL A 106 4.71 -42.10 33.34
CA VAL A 106 3.56 -42.53 32.54
C VAL A 106 2.38 -41.63 32.92
N GLY A 107 2.16 -40.60 32.09
CA GLY A 107 1.03 -39.69 32.21
C GLY A 107 -0.16 -40.20 31.40
N ASP A 108 -1.31 -39.56 31.57
CA ASP A 108 -2.42 -39.73 30.61
C ASP A 108 -1.99 -39.26 29.20
N ILE A 109 -2.50 -39.92 28.16
CA ILE A 109 -2.13 -39.70 26.75
C ILE A 109 -2.30 -38.24 26.35
N GLU A 110 -3.35 -37.57 26.82
CA GLU A 110 -3.58 -36.15 26.50
C GLU A 110 -2.54 -35.24 27.18
N SER A 111 -2.08 -35.62 28.37
CA SER A 111 -1.04 -34.89 29.09
C SER A 111 0.32 -35.06 28.41
N GLU A 112 0.65 -36.27 27.98
CA GLU A 112 1.87 -36.55 27.21
C GLU A 112 1.86 -35.83 25.85
N TRP A 113 0.72 -35.83 25.15
CA TRP A 113 0.55 -35.11 23.89
C TRP A 113 0.65 -33.58 24.08
N THR A 114 0.06 -33.05 25.15
CA THR A 114 0.14 -31.62 25.48
C THR A 114 1.58 -31.22 25.77
N MET A 115 2.31 -32.01 26.58
CA MET A 115 3.73 -31.76 26.84
C MET A 115 4.55 -31.82 25.56
N PHE A 116 4.41 -32.88 24.76
CA PHE A 116 5.11 -33.05 23.49
C PHE A 116 4.87 -31.88 22.53
N SER A 117 3.61 -31.51 22.31
CA SER A 117 3.23 -30.41 21.42
C SER A 117 3.69 -29.05 21.94
N SER A 118 3.64 -28.81 23.25
CA SER A 118 4.15 -27.58 23.86
C SER A 118 5.67 -27.46 23.74
N SER A 119 6.41 -28.54 23.97
CA SER A 119 7.88 -28.59 23.83
C SER A 119 8.32 -28.27 22.40
N ILE A 120 7.60 -28.78 21.39
CA ILE A 120 7.87 -28.45 19.99
C ILE A 120 7.64 -26.96 19.73
N VAL A 121 6.51 -26.43 20.20
CA VAL A 121 6.14 -25.03 20.01
C VAL A 121 7.15 -24.11 20.71
N ASP A 122 7.59 -24.46 21.91
CA ASP A 122 8.55 -23.68 22.69
C ASP A 122 9.95 -23.72 22.08
N ALA A 123 10.44 -24.89 21.66
CA ALA A 123 11.69 -25.00 20.92
C ALA A 123 11.64 -24.17 19.62
N ALA A 124 10.50 -24.18 18.92
CA ALA A 124 10.33 -23.40 17.70
C ALA A 124 10.26 -21.89 17.99
N ILE A 125 9.64 -21.47 19.09
CA ILE A 125 9.62 -20.07 19.53
C ILE A 125 11.02 -19.59 19.92
N GLN A 126 11.78 -20.39 20.66
CA GLN A 126 13.14 -20.05 21.08
C GLN A 126 14.09 -19.95 19.89
N SER A 127 13.97 -20.87 18.94
CA SER A 127 14.91 -20.97 17.81
C SER A 127 14.53 -20.05 16.65
N CYS A 128 13.26 -20.09 16.24
CA CYS A 128 12.78 -19.32 15.09
C CYS A 128 12.30 -17.92 15.48
N GLY A 129 11.93 -17.70 16.74
CA GLY A 129 11.30 -16.45 17.18
C GLY A 129 9.84 -16.34 16.75
N ARG A 130 9.20 -15.24 17.16
CA ARG A 130 7.79 -14.93 16.88
C ARG A 130 7.68 -13.76 15.88
N LYS A 131 6.75 -13.86 14.94
CA LYS A 131 6.31 -12.75 14.06
C LYS A 131 4.86 -12.40 14.30
N VAL A 132 4.55 -11.11 14.23
CA VAL A 132 3.18 -10.63 14.23
C VAL A 132 2.67 -10.65 12.78
N SER A 133 1.68 -11.49 12.51
CA SER A 133 0.91 -11.52 11.28
C SER A 133 -0.41 -10.78 11.49
N GLY A 134 -0.75 -9.82 10.63
CA GLY A 134 -1.89 -8.93 10.81
C GLY A 134 -1.47 -7.47 10.76
N ALA A 135 -2.37 -6.60 10.29
CA ALA A 135 -2.10 -5.32 9.62
C ALA A 135 -1.48 -4.17 10.47
N GLY A 136 -0.50 -4.47 11.32
CA GLY A 136 0.38 -3.50 11.95
C GLY A 136 1.81 -3.74 11.51
N HIS A 137 2.22 -3.08 10.42
CA HIS A 137 3.62 -2.83 10.05
C HIS A 137 4.50 -4.05 9.69
N GLY A 138 3.90 -5.17 9.28
CA GLY A 138 4.58 -6.21 8.50
C GLY A 138 4.39 -5.93 7.01
N GLY A 139 5.49 -5.70 6.28
CA GLY A 139 5.55 -5.18 4.91
C GLY A 139 4.36 -5.54 4.03
N ASN A 140 3.51 -4.54 3.75
CA ASN A 140 2.65 -4.63 2.58
C ASN A 140 3.59 -4.75 1.37
N PRO A 141 3.49 -5.81 0.53
CA PRO A 141 4.33 -5.95 -0.66
C PRO A 141 4.29 -4.68 -1.53
N ARG A 142 3.15 -3.98 -1.55
CA ARG A 142 2.96 -2.70 -2.26
C ARG A 142 3.81 -1.55 -1.71
N THR A 143 4.45 -1.72 -0.56
CA THR A 143 5.30 -0.71 0.11
C THR A 143 6.74 -1.18 0.30
N GLN A 144 7.15 -2.34 -0.25
CA GLN A 144 8.54 -2.82 -0.15
C GLN A 144 9.54 -1.82 -0.76
N TRP A 145 9.12 -1.07 -1.79
CA TRP A 145 9.93 -0.01 -2.38
C TRP A 145 10.06 1.24 -1.47
N TRP A 146 9.28 1.35 -0.38
CA TRP A 146 9.29 2.48 0.56
C TRP A 146 10.41 2.38 1.61
N ALA A 147 11.63 2.15 1.12
CA ALA A 147 12.86 2.05 1.90
C ALA A 147 13.32 3.41 2.45
N LEU A 148 14.28 3.39 3.38
CA LEU A 148 14.83 4.59 4.02
C LEU A 148 15.30 5.63 2.99
N LYS A 149 16.06 5.20 1.96
CA LYS A 149 16.52 6.07 0.86
C LYS A 149 15.37 6.81 0.15
N VAL A 150 14.24 6.14 -0.08
CA VAL A 150 13.05 6.75 -0.69
C VAL A 150 12.40 7.74 0.27
N ARG A 151 12.32 7.40 1.57
CA ARG A 151 11.75 8.29 2.60
C ARG A 151 12.56 9.58 2.72
N ASP A 152 13.88 9.47 2.75
CA ASP A 152 14.78 10.62 2.89
C ASP A 152 14.69 11.53 1.66
N ALA A 153 14.69 10.95 0.45
CA ALA A 153 14.53 11.73 -0.78
C ALA A 153 13.16 12.44 -0.85
N VAL A 154 12.07 11.76 -0.44
CA VAL A 154 10.73 12.37 -0.39
C VAL A 154 10.62 13.41 0.72
N LYS A 155 11.28 13.20 1.86
CA LYS A 155 11.33 14.16 2.96
C LYS A 155 12.04 15.44 2.52
N LEU A 156 13.24 15.31 1.94
CA LEU A 156 14.00 16.44 1.41
C LEU A 156 13.18 17.23 0.38
N LYS A 157 12.53 16.53 -0.56
CA LYS A 157 11.64 17.15 -1.54
C LYS A 157 10.53 18.00 -0.88
N LYS A 158 9.88 17.48 0.17
CA LYS A 158 8.83 18.19 0.92
C LYS A 158 9.38 19.39 1.67
N GLU A 159 10.55 19.26 2.29
CA GLU A 159 11.22 20.35 3.01
C GLU A 159 11.62 21.48 2.05
N SER A 160 12.22 21.15 0.91
CA SER A 160 12.54 22.13 -0.15
C SER A 160 11.29 22.81 -0.70
N TYR A 161 10.16 22.10 -0.80
CA TYR A 161 8.89 22.71 -1.20
C TYR A 161 8.39 23.74 -0.18
N GLN A 162 8.44 23.44 1.12
CA GLN A 162 8.07 24.42 2.15
C GLN A 162 9.01 25.63 2.13
N ALA A 163 10.31 25.41 1.98
CA ALA A 163 11.30 26.49 1.90
C ALA A 163 11.03 27.41 0.70
N TRP A 164 10.73 26.83 -0.47
CA TRP A 164 10.35 27.60 -1.66
C TRP A 164 9.05 28.39 -1.45
N LEU A 165 8.02 27.79 -0.83
CA LEU A 165 6.79 28.51 -0.52
C LEU A 165 6.98 29.66 0.48
N ALA A 166 7.94 29.53 1.40
CA ALA A 166 8.23 30.56 2.40
C ALA A 166 9.07 31.72 1.84
N GLN A 167 10.10 31.41 1.03
CA GLN A 167 11.06 32.38 0.53
C GLN A 167 10.65 33.01 -0.81
N GLY A 168 10.00 32.23 -1.69
CA GLY A 168 9.60 32.67 -3.03
C GLY A 168 10.75 32.97 -3.98
N THR A 169 12.00 32.61 -3.65
CA THR A 169 13.19 32.93 -4.44
C THR A 169 13.41 31.93 -5.58
N PRO A 170 14.03 32.36 -6.70
CA PRO A 170 14.36 31.47 -7.81
C PRO A 170 15.36 30.37 -7.41
N GLU A 171 16.24 30.64 -6.46
CA GLU A 171 17.20 29.67 -5.90
C GLU A 171 16.48 28.56 -5.13
N ALA A 172 15.54 28.92 -4.23
CA ALA A 172 14.75 27.93 -3.50
C ALA A 172 13.87 27.10 -4.46
N ALA A 173 13.37 27.73 -5.53
CA ALA A 173 12.63 27.03 -6.57
C ALA A 173 13.51 26.00 -7.29
N GLU A 174 14.77 26.33 -7.62
CA GLU A 174 15.69 25.37 -8.25
C GLU A 174 16.08 24.23 -7.30
N VAL A 175 16.34 24.52 -6.01
CA VAL A 175 16.59 23.48 -5.00
C VAL A 175 15.41 22.49 -4.94
N TYR A 176 14.17 22.99 -4.93
CA TYR A 176 12.99 22.13 -4.99
C TYR A 176 12.91 21.32 -6.30
N ARG A 177 13.20 21.93 -7.47
CA ARG A 177 13.22 21.21 -8.76
C ARG A 177 14.24 20.07 -8.75
N GLN A 178 15.43 20.29 -8.20
CA GLN A 178 16.46 19.27 -8.05
C GLN A 178 16.02 18.15 -7.11
N ALA A 179 15.51 18.48 -5.93
CA ALA A 179 15.00 17.50 -4.98
C ALA A 179 13.82 16.69 -5.55
N LYS A 180 12.93 17.33 -6.33
CA LYS A 180 11.82 16.67 -7.03
C LYS A 180 12.32 15.65 -8.07
N ARG A 181 13.29 16.02 -8.91
CA ARG A 181 13.90 15.09 -9.89
C ARG A 181 14.62 13.94 -9.19
N ALA A 182 15.38 14.23 -8.13
CA ALA A 182 16.10 13.22 -7.36
C ALA A 182 15.15 12.22 -6.69
N ALA A 183 14.09 12.70 -6.04
CA ALA A 183 13.07 11.84 -5.45
C ALA A 183 12.34 10.99 -6.50
N ALA A 184 12.00 11.56 -7.66
CA ALA A 184 11.37 10.81 -8.74
C ALA A 184 12.26 9.66 -9.24
N ARG A 185 13.56 9.91 -9.42
CA ARG A 185 14.55 8.90 -9.80
C ARG A 185 14.67 7.80 -8.74
N VAL A 186 14.84 8.16 -7.47
CA VAL A 186 14.97 7.19 -6.37
C VAL A 186 13.71 6.33 -6.21
N VAL A 187 12.52 6.93 -6.37
CA VAL A 187 11.25 6.19 -6.36
C VAL A 187 11.15 5.23 -7.54
N LEU A 188 11.54 5.67 -8.74
CA LEU A 188 11.51 4.84 -9.94
C LEU A 188 12.46 3.64 -9.77
N GLU A 189 13.72 3.88 -9.43
CA GLU A 189 14.73 2.84 -9.16
C GLU A 189 14.22 1.82 -8.13
N ALA A 190 13.68 2.29 -7.00
CA ALA A 190 13.20 1.41 -5.94
C ALA A 190 11.98 0.58 -6.38
N LYS A 191 11.07 1.15 -7.18
CA LYS A 191 9.92 0.42 -7.73
C LYS A 191 10.34 -0.61 -8.76
N THR A 192 11.24 -0.23 -9.67
CA THR A 192 11.79 -1.13 -10.68
C THR A 192 12.45 -2.33 -10.01
N ARG A 193 13.34 -2.10 -9.02
CA ARG A 193 14.01 -3.17 -8.31
C ARG A 193 13.05 -4.14 -7.62
N VAL A 194 12.02 -3.62 -6.95
CA VAL A 194 11.01 -4.46 -6.30
C VAL A 194 10.20 -5.26 -7.34
N TRP A 195 9.97 -4.70 -8.52
CA TRP A 195 9.28 -5.40 -9.60
C TRP A 195 10.13 -6.49 -10.23
N GLU A 196 11.43 -6.25 -10.41
CA GLU A 196 12.41 -7.24 -10.87
C GLU A 196 12.55 -8.39 -9.86
N GLU A 197 12.78 -8.08 -8.57
CA GLU A 197 12.84 -9.07 -7.49
C GLU A 197 11.56 -9.93 -7.44
N PHE A 198 10.40 -9.30 -7.64
CA PHE A 198 9.11 -9.99 -7.70
C PHE A 198 9.01 -10.91 -8.94
N GLY A 199 9.47 -10.45 -10.10
CA GLY A 199 9.50 -11.23 -11.34
C GLY A 199 10.41 -12.46 -11.23
N GLU A 200 11.62 -12.29 -10.69
CA GLU A 200 12.57 -13.38 -10.45
C GLU A 200 12.00 -14.42 -9.48
N ALA A 201 11.36 -13.97 -8.39
CA ALA A 201 10.70 -14.87 -7.44
C ALA A 201 9.55 -15.65 -8.10
N MET A 202 8.75 -14.98 -8.94
CA MET A 202 7.67 -15.61 -9.71
C MET A 202 8.19 -16.66 -10.69
N GLU A 203 9.28 -16.38 -11.41
CA GLU A 203 9.89 -17.33 -12.34
C GLU A 203 10.45 -18.56 -11.61
N LYS A 204 11.12 -18.34 -10.47
CA LYS A 204 11.60 -19.42 -9.62
C LYS A 204 10.45 -20.29 -9.11
N ASP A 205 9.37 -19.68 -8.64
CA ASP A 205 8.19 -20.40 -8.16
C ASP A 205 7.52 -21.18 -9.30
N TYR A 206 7.46 -20.63 -10.52
CA TYR A 206 6.94 -21.37 -11.67
C TYR A 206 7.72 -22.67 -11.93
N ARG A 207 9.06 -22.60 -11.89
CA ARG A 207 9.94 -23.74 -12.17
C ARG A 207 10.01 -24.76 -11.03
N THR A 208 9.95 -24.30 -9.78
CA THR A 208 10.24 -25.14 -8.60
C THR A 208 9.02 -25.44 -7.72
N ALA A 209 7.95 -24.65 -7.82
CA ALA A 209 6.78 -24.74 -6.95
C ALA A 209 5.51 -24.18 -7.63
N SER A 210 5.08 -24.82 -8.72
CA SER A 210 3.99 -24.33 -9.59
C SER A 210 2.69 -23.97 -8.84
N GLY A 211 2.37 -24.65 -7.73
CA GLY A 211 1.24 -24.30 -6.87
C GLY A 211 1.36 -22.91 -6.22
N LYS A 212 2.54 -22.53 -5.73
CA LYS A 212 2.80 -21.20 -5.15
C LYS A 212 2.71 -20.09 -6.20
N PHE A 213 3.21 -20.36 -7.39
CA PHE A 213 3.08 -19.46 -8.54
C PHE A 213 1.60 -19.16 -8.83
N TRP A 214 0.76 -20.19 -8.98
CA TRP A 214 -0.67 -20.01 -9.29
C TRP A 214 -1.45 -19.34 -8.16
N GLN A 215 -1.10 -19.61 -6.89
CA GLN A 215 -1.67 -18.87 -5.75
C GLN A 215 -1.37 -17.37 -5.86
N THR A 216 -0.12 -17.01 -6.17
CA THR A 216 0.28 -15.60 -6.35
C THR A 216 -0.45 -14.94 -7.52
N VAL A 217 -0.53 -15.61 -8.68
CA VAL A 217 -1.31 -15.13 -9.84
C VAL A 217 -2.79 -14.92 -9.48
N TRP A 218 -3.39 -15.85 -8.75
CA TRP A 218 -4.78 -15.75 -8.33
C TRP A 218 -5.01 -14.55 -7.40
N HIS A 219 -4.12 -14.32 -6.43
CA HIS A 219 -4.19 -13.15 -5.56
C HIS A 219 -4.03 -11.83 -6.32
N LEU A 220 -3.16 -11.78 -7.33
CA LEU A 220 -3.04 -10.62 -8.21
C LEU A 220 -4.32 -10.35 -9.01
N ARG A 221 -4.94 -11.40 -9.56
CA ARG A 221 -6.22 -11.30 -10.31
C ARG A 221 -7.38 -10.83 -9.43
N ARG A 222 -7.39 -11.20 -8.15
CA ARG A 222 -8.40 -10.72 -7.18
C ARG A 222 -8.23 -9.24 -6.80
N GLY A 223 -7.09 -8.63 -7.11
CA GLY A 223 -6.86 -7.20 -6.88
C GLY A 223 -7.65 -6.33 -7.85
N LYS A 224 -8.59 -5.54 -7.31
CA LYS A 224 -9.60 -4.70 -8.00
C LYS A 224 -10.75 -5.49 -8.65
N GLN A 225 -11.59 -6.12 -7.84
CA GLN A 225 -13.02 -5.86 -8.05
C GLN A 225 -13.30 -4.47 -7.51
N LEU A 226 -13.27 -3.47 -8.39
CA LEU A 226 -14.10 -2.30 -8.17
C LEU A 226 -15.52 -2.84 -8.14
N SER A 227 -16.28 -2.62 -7.07
CA SER A 227 -17.73 -2.73 -7.17
C SER A 227 -18.13 -1.73 -8.25
N THR A 228 -18.40 -2.20 -9.45
CA THR A 228 -19.11 -1.42 -10.44
C THR A 228 -20.45 -1.14 -9.81
N ASN A 229 -20.60 0.05 -9.23
CA ASN A 229 -21.92 0.53 -8.84
C ASN A 229 -22.70 0.66 -10.14
N THR A 230 -23.56 -0.31 -10.37
CA THR A 230 -24.52 -0.30 -11.46
C THR A 230 -25.38 0.94 -11.31
N VAL A 231 -25.32 1.86 -12.27
CA VAL A 231 -26.17 3.05 -12.28
C VAL A 231 -27.45 2.69 -13.03
N TYR A 232 -28.56 2.67 -12.30
CA TYR A 232 -29.90 2.50 -12.85
C TYR A 232 -30.52 3.89 -13.09
N GLY A 233 -31.25 4.04 -14.20
CA GLY A 233 -32.11 5.21 -14.41
C GLY A 233 -33.29 5.22 -13.45
N GLY A 234 -34.01 6.35 -13.37
CA GLY A 234 -35.21 6.51 -12.53
C GLY A 234 -36.32 5.49 -12.81
N ASP A 235 -36.26 4.84 -13.97
CA ASP A 235 -37.24 3.86 -14.46
C ASP A 235 -36.75 2.41 -14.29
N GLY A 236 -35.57 2.21 -13.67
CA GLY A 236 -34.99 0.88 -13.40
C GLY A 236 -34.16 0.28 -14.54
N GLU A 237 -33.96 0.99 -15.66
CA GLU A 237 -33.11 0.50 -16.76
C GLU A 237 -31.61 0.63 -16.47
N LEU A 238 -30.84 -0.36 -16.92
CA LEU A 238 -29.38 -0.47 -16.78
C LEU A 238 -28.67 0.39 -17.84
N LEU A 239 -28.00 1.48 -17.44
CA LEU A 239 -27.46 2.45 -18.41
C LEU A 239 -26.00 2.21 -18.85
N ALA A 240 -25.25 1.28 -18.23
CA ALA A 240 -23.95 0.82 -18.76
C ALA A 240 -23.46 -0.50 -18.14
N SER A 241 -23.13 -1.48 -18.99
CA SER A 241 -22.26 -2.62 -18.65
C SER A 241 -21.24 -2.78 -19.78
N THR A 242 -19.99 -2.34 -19.56
CA THR A 242 -18.90 -2.55 -20.52
C THR A 242 -17.97 -3.63 -19.97
N GLY A 243 -18.41 -4.88 -20.11
CA GLY A 243 -17.60 -6.07 -19.84
C GLY A 243 -16.70 -6.40 -21.02
N GLY A 244 -15.59 -5.69 -21.16
CA GLY A 244 -14.47 -6.08 -22.01
C GLY A 244 -13.24 -6.36 -21.14
N LEU A 245 -12.78 -7.61 -21.08
CA LEU A 245 -11.56 -8.00 -20.37
C LEU A 245 -10.34 -7.59 -21.21
N TYR A 246 -9.69 -6.49 -20.83
CA TYR A 246 -8.39 -6.09 -21.37
C TYR A 246 -7.29 -6.36 -20.33
N LEU A 247 -6.21 -7.02 -20.73
CA LEU A 247 -4.97 -7.04 -19.95
C LEU A 247 -4.39 -5.63 -19.96
N ILE A 248 -4.44 -4.94 -18.81
CA ILE A 248 -3.73 -3.68 -18.61
C ILE A 248 -2.30 -4.03 -18.21
N LEU A 249 -1.38 -4.02 -19.17
CA LEU A 249 0.05 -3.98 -18.88
C LEU A 249 0.41 -2.53 -18.51
N PRO A 250 0.86 -2.24 -17.28
CA PRO A 250 1.35 -0.91 -16.95
C PRO A 250 2.69 -0.70 -17.67
N ASP A 251 2.68 0.12 -18.73
CA ASP A 251 3.88 0.46 -19.46
C ASP A 251 4.84 1.23 -18.54
N GLY A 252 6.06 0.71 -18.45
CA GLY A 252 7.13 1.19 -17.60
C GLY A 252 7.75 2.45 -18.19
N GLY A 253 7.05 3.58 -18.13
CA GLY A 253 7.66 4.84 -18.49
C GLY A 253 6.69 5.92 -18.90
N ARG A 254 6.77 7.03 -18.16
CA ARG A 254 6.14 8.34 -18.40
C ARG A 254 4.68 8.44 -17.98
N ASN A 255 4.42 9.55 -17.29
CA ASN A 255 3.16 9.95 -16.69
C ASN A 255 2.13 10.41 -17.73
N THR A 256 2.03 9.69 -18.86
CA THR A 256 1.05 9.92 -19.91
C THR A 256 0.30 8.61 -20.14
N SER A 257 -0.96 8.58 -19.71
CA SER A 257 -1.89 7.48 -19.93
C SER A 257 -2.19 7.32 -21.43
N ARG A 258 -1.30 6.60 -22.14
CA ARG A 258 -1.65 5.95 -23.41
C ARG A 258 -1.90 4.48 -23.10
N ILE A 259 -3.16 4.09 -23.25
CA ILE A 259 -3.66 2.74 -23.03
C ILE A 259 -3.41 1.97 -24.33
N SER A 260 -2.49 1.00 -24.33
CA SER A 260 -2.45 -0.03 -25.37
C SER A 260 -3.17 -1.27 -24.86
N SER A 261 -4.20 -1.68 -25.58
CA SER A 261 -5.01 -2.86 -25.30
C SER A 261 -4.73 -3.93 -26.36
N ILE A 262 -4.29 -5.11 -25.96
CA ILE A 262 -4.15 -6.27 -26.86
C ILE A 262 -5.34 -7.23 -26.61
N PRO A 263 -6.15 -7.56 -27.63
CA PRO A 263 -7.20 -8.57 -27.51
C PRO A 263 -6.60 -9.98 -27.43
N LEU A 264 -7.06 -10.78 -26.46
CA LEU A 264 -6.61 -12.17 -26.24
C LEU A 264 -7.19 -13.19 -27.25
N THR A 265 -7.87 -12.76 -28.32
CA THR A 265 -8.42 -13.67 -29.34
C THR A 265 -7.42 -14.05 -30.44
N ARG A 266 -6.14 -13.63 -30.35
CA ARG A 266 -5.10 -14.01 -31.30
C ARG A 266 -3.73 -14.15 -30.64
N LEU A 267 -3.48 -15.27 -29.97
CA LEU A 267 -2.15 -15.89 -29.89
C LEU A 267 -2.35 -17.43 -29.96
N PRO A 268 -1.53 -18.16 -30.73
CA PRO A 268 -1.73 -19.59 -31.01
C PRO A 268 -1.58 -20.47 -29.75
#